data_AF-A0AA35X2Q7-F1
#
_entry.id   AF-A0AA35X2Q7-F1
#
_cell.length_a   1.000
_cell.length_b   1.000
_cell.length_c   1.000
_cell.angle_alpha   90.00
_cell.angle_beta   90.00
_cell.angle_gamma   90.00
#
_symmetry.space_group_name_H-M   'P 1'
#
loop_
_entity.id
_entity.type
_entity.pdbx_description
1 polymer ?
#
loop_
_entity_poly.entity_id
_entity_poly.type
_entity_poly.pdbx_seq_one_letter_code
_entity_poly.pdbx_strand_id
1 'polypeptide(L)'
;MLPPRSNLRRFTTEGADMVIYSGGKAVRGPQGTGILCGRADLIDAAFANAAPHQFIGRGMKVAKEEIIGLMRAIQIFVDEDEDAEMAMYRRKAQQVVDALAEVDGLRVSLEHDEHNYLIPHAVMRFTRDWRGPGRNEGVSGDDRRRPADIPA
;
A
#
# COMPACT_ATOMS: atom_id res chain seq x y z
N MET A 1 -2.39 -11.37 -2.18
CA MET A 1 -1.80 -10.18 -1.54
C MET A 1 -2.95 -9.35 -0.96
N LEU A 2 -2.80 -8.66 0.17
CA LEU A 2 -3.83 -7.71 0.62
C LEU A 2 -3.58 -6.35 -0.05
N PRO A 3 -4.61 -5.63 -0.52
CA PRO A 3 -6.02 -6.02 -0.75
C PRO A 3 -6.21 -6.96 -1.97
N PRO A 4 -7.41 -7.56 -2.18
CA PRO A 4 -8.68 -7.38 -1.46
C PRO A 4 -8.73 -7.99 -0.06
N ARG A 5 -9.60 -7.46 0.83
CA ARG A 5 -9.84 -7.90 2.22
C ARG A 5 -10.26 -9.36 2.28
N SER A 6 -10.99 -9.85 1.28
CA SER A 6 -11.34 -11.27 1.13
C SER A 6 -10.11 -12.20 1.13
N ASN A 7 -8.95 -11.70 0.73
CA ASN A 7 -7.71 -12.48 0.76
C ASN A 7 -7.28 -12.89 2.17
N LEU A 8 -7.78 -12.24 3.24
CA LEU A 8 -7.55 -12.68 4.62
C LEU A 8 -8.00 -14.13 4.87
N ARG A 9 -9.01 -14.60 4.12
CA ARG A 9 -9.57 -15.97 4.24
C ARG A 9 -9.32 -16.83 3.00
N ARG A 10 -9.13 -16.21 1.83
CA ARG A 10 -9.01 -16.90 0.54
C ARG A 10 -7.93 -17.98 0.58
N PHE A 11 -6.70 -17.64 0.96
CA PHE A 11 -5.57 -18.56 0.82
C PHE A 11 -5.67 -19.79 1.73
N THR A 12 -6.20 -19.65 2.95
CA THR A 12 -6.48 -20.80 3.82
C THR A 12 -7.64 -21.63 3.28
N THR A 13 -8.63 -21.00 2.63
CA THR A 13 -9.74 -21.69 1.96
C THR A 13 -9.28 -22.46 0.71
N GLU A 14 -8.28 -21.93 -0.01
CA GLU A 14 -7.65 -22.56 -1.18
C GLU A 14 -6.65 -23.67 -0.81
N GLY A 15 -6.46 -23.95 0.49
CA GLY A 15 -5.68 -25.10 0.96
C GLY A 15 -4.28 -24.77 1.47
N ALA A 16 -3.92 -23.51 1.65
CA ALA A 16 -2.67 -23.18 2.35
C ALA A 16 -2.76 -23.56 3.83
N ASP A 17 -1.80 -24.37 4.30
CA ASP A 17 -1.72 -24.80 5.70
C ASP A 17 -1.48 -23.62 6.67
N MET A 18 -0.71 -22.63 6.22
CA MET A 18 -0.42 -21.38 6.94
C MET A 18 -0.26 -20.20 5.98
N VAL A 19 -0.65 -19.02 6.42
CA VAL A 19 -0.53 -17.76 5.70
C VAL A 19 -0.04 -16.67 6.64
N ILE A 20 0.86 -15.81 6.15
CA ILE A 20 1.41 -14.68 6.89
C ILE A 20 1.07 -13.38 6.19
N TYR A 21 0.58 -12.40 6.96
CA TYR A 21 0.34 -11.03 6.51
C TYR A 21 1.18 -10.04 7.31
N SER A 22 1.76 -9.05 6.65
CA SER A 22 2.39 -7.91 7.34
C SER A 22 1.31 -7.00 7.94
N GLY A 23 1.43 -6.63 9.21
CA GLY A 23 0.46 -5.73 9.85
C GLY A 23 0.59 -4.29 9.38
N GLY A 24 1.81 -3.80 9.12
CA GLY A 24 2.05 -2.41 8.72
C GLY A 24 1.91 -2.06 7.24
N LYS A 25 1.54 -3.03 6.38
CA LYS A 25 1.37 -2.78 4.93
C LYS A 25 -0.08 -2.38 4.64
N ALA A 26 -0.81 -3.20 3.88
CA ALA A 26 -2.19 -2.91 3.50
C ALA A 26 -3.13 -2.75 4.71
N VAL A 27 -2.86 -3.45 5.83
CA VAL A 27 -3.63 -3.35 7.07
C VAL A 27 -3.36 -2.03 7.83
N ARG A 28 -2.26 -1.31 7.50
CA ARG A 28 -1.89 -0.02 8.10
C ARG A 28 -1.77 -0.04 9.63
N GLY A 29 -1.45 -1.19 10.20
CA GLY A 29 -1.10 -1.35 11.62
C GLY A 29 0.35 -0.99 11.92
N PRO A 30 0.84 -1.32 13.13
CA PRO A 30 2.25 -1.10 13.49
C PRO A 30 3.21 -1.93 12.63
N GLN A 31 4.34 -1.34 12.22
CA GLN A 31 5.28 -1.98 11.28
C GLN A 31 5.94 -3.24 11.83
N GLY A 32 6.15 -3.32 13.15
CA GLY A 32 6.78 -4.47 13.82
C GLY A 32 5.88 -5.71 13.92
N THR A 33 4.70 -5.70 13.30
CA THR A 33 3.68 -6.73 13.49
C THR A 33 3.44 -7.61 12.25
N GLY A 34 3.01 -8.84 12.50
CA GLY A 34 2.54 -9.77 11.49
C GLY A 34 1.41 -10.64 12.03
N ILE A 35 0.58 -11.16 11.12
CA ILE A 35 -0.54 -12.05 11.41
C ILE A 35 -0.21 -13.40 10.79
N LEU A 36 -0.05 -14.43 11.62
CA LEU A 36 0.06 -15.82 11.19
C LEU A 36 -1.28 -16.51 11.44
N CYS A 37 -1.88 -17.09 10.39
CA CYS A 37 -3.14 -17.84 10.50
C CYS A 37 -3.08 -19.11 9.65
N GLY A 38 -3.93 -20.09 9.95
CA GLY A 38 -3.91 -21.38 9.28
C GLY A 38 -4.45 -22.49 10.18
N ARG A 39 -3.95 -23.71 9.98
CA ARG A 39 -4.33 -24.88 10.76
C ARG A 39 -3.94 -24.76 12.23
N ALA A 40 -4.83 -25.18 13.11
CA ALA A 40 -4.64 -25.07 14.56
C ALA A 40 -3.37 -25.77 15.06
N ASP A 41 -3.07 -26.98 14.58
CA ASP A 41 -1.89 -27.76 14.99
C ASP A 41 -0.57 -27.06 14.64
N LEU A 42 -0.52 -26.34 13.51
CA LEU A 42 0.65 -25.57 13.11
C LEU A 42 0.76 -24.23 13.84
N ILE A 43 -0.37 -23.59 14.18
CA ILE A 43 -0.39 -22.41 15.04
C ILE A 43 0.11 -22.77 16.45
N ASP A 44 -0.31 -23.91 17.00
CA ASP A 44 0.17 -24.39 18.29
C ASP A 44 1.68 -24.69 18.26
N ALA A 45 2.18 -25.30 17.18
CA ALA A 45 3.61 -25.52 16.98
C ALA A 45 4.41 -24.21 16.87
N ALA A 46 3.85 -23.20 16.17
CA ALA A 46 4.45 -21.87 16.09
C ALA A 46 4.47 -21.17 17.45
N PHE A 47 3.35 -21.24 18.21
CA PHE A 47 3.25 -20.69 19.55
C PHE A 47 4.23 -21.34 20.52
N ALA A 48 4.41 -22.67 20.45
CA ALA A 48 5.41 -23.40 21.25
C ALA A 48 6.86 -22.88 21.02
N ASN A 49 7.14 -22.25 19.88
CA ASN A 49 8.41 -21.61 19.56
C ASN A 49 8.47 -20.10 19.84
N ALA A 50 7.34 -19.48 20.20
CA ALA A 50 7.21 -18.05 20.42
C ALA A 50 7.41 -17.66 21.91
N ALA A 51 7.43 -16.36 22.20
CA ALA A 51 7.42 -15.88 23.58
C ALA A 51 6.15 -16.35 24.30
N PRO A 52 6.24 -16.85 25.56
CA PRO A 52 7.36 -16.69 26.50
C PRO A 52 8.42 -17.80 26.46
N HIS A 53 8.27 -18.81 25.61
CA HIS A 53 9.19 -19.95 25.51
C HIS A 53 10.56 -19.50 24.98
N GLN A 54 11.64 -20.19 25.40
CA GLN A 54 13.02 -19.80 25.11
C GLN A 54 13.52 -20.41 23.79
N PHE A 55 12.72 -20.27 22.73
CA PHE A 55 13.04 -20.78 21.38
C PHE A 55 13.19 -19.62 20.39
N ILE A 56 13.36 -19.95 19.10
CA ILE A 56 13.74 -19.00 18.05
C ILE A 56 12.77 -17.81 17.90
N GLY A 57 11.47 -18.02 18.19
CA GLY A 57 10.46 -16.97 18.12
C GLY A 57 10.47 -16.00 19.31
N ARG A 58 11.26 -16.26 20.37
CA ARG A 58 11.32 -15.39 21.56
C ARG A 58 11.82 -13.98 21.24
N GLY A 59 12.76 -13.87 20.31
CA GLY A 59 13.33 -12.61 19.84
C GLY A 59 12.39 -11.82 18.92
N MET A 60 11.38 -12.47 18.37
CA MET A 60 10.39 -11.88 17.45
C MET A 60 9.12 -11.40 18.18
N LYS A 61 9.18 -11.23 19.51
CA LYS A 61 8.03 -10.86 20.33
C LYS A 61 7.55 -9.45 19.97
N VAL A 62 6.26 -9.34 19.66
CA VAL A 62 5.57 -8.06 19.46
C VAL A 62 5.29 -7.36 20.79
N ALA A 63 5.47 -6.03 20.83
CA ALA A 63 5.15 -5.21 22.00
C ALA A 63 3.63 -5.18 22.28
N LYS A 64 3.23 -4.96 23.54
CA LYS A 64 1.80 -4.99 23.92
C LYS A 64 0.99 -3.89 23.22
N GLU A 65 1.60 -2.72 23.10
CA GLU A 65 1.08 -1.55 22.42
C GLU A 65 0.87 -1.84 20.94
N GLU A 66 1.81 -2.55 20.31
CA GLU A 66 1.70 -2.95 18.92
C GLU A 66 0.62 -4.02 18.69
N ILE A 67 0.41 -4.94 19.64
CA ILE A 67 -0.70 -5.90 19.58
C ILE A 67 -2.04 -5.15 19.60
N ILE A 68 -2.22 -4.18 20.51
CA ILE A 68 -3.45 -3.38 20.59
C ILE A 68 -3.65 -2.56 19.31
N GLY A 69 -2.58 -1.93 18.81
CA GLY A 69 -2.60 -1.18 17.56
C GLY A 69 -2.98 -2.05 16.36
N LEU A 70 -2.41 -3.26 16.27
CA LEU A 70 -2.74 -4.20 15.20
C LEU A 70 -4.20 -4.65 15.29
N MET A 71 -4.70 -4.99 16.48
CA MET A 71 -6.10 -5.39 16.66
C MET A 71 -7.06 -4.32 16.16
N ARG A 72 -6.79 -3.04 16.50
CA ARG A 72 -7.62 -1.93 16.01
C ARG A 72 -7.48 -1.72 14.51
N ALA A 73 -6.27 -1.83 13.96
CA ALA A 73 -6.03 -1.71 12.53
C ALA A 73 -6.76 -2.80 11.73
N ILE A 74 -6.79 -4.05 12.21
CA ILE A 74 -7.54 -5.14 11.58
C ILE A 74 -9.05 -4.85 11.61
N GLN A 75 -9.61 -4.36 12.71
CA GLN A 75 -11.03 -3.99 12.79
C GLN A 75 -11.36 -2.94 11.73
N ILE A 76 -10.61 -1.83 11.71
CA ILE A 76 -10.80 -0.77 10.72
C ILE A 76 -10.66 -1.32 9.30
N PHE A 77 -9.62 -2.11 9.05
CA PHE A 77 -9.39 -2.71 7.74
C PHE A 77 -10.55 -3.60 7.31
N VAL A 78 -11.12 -4.43 8.18
CA VAL A 78 -12.26 -5.30 7.81
C VAL A 78 -13.56 -4.52 7.61
N ASP A 79 -13.77 -3.45 8.37
CA ASP A 79 -15.01 -2.67 8.37
C ASP A 79 -15.06 -1.57 7.29
N GLU A 80 -13.92 -1.25 6.67
CA GLU A 80 -13.84 -0.24 5.62
C GLU A 80 -14.50 -0.68 4.30
N ASP A 81 -15.11 0.29 3.61
CA ASP A 81 -15.67 0.13 2.28
C ASP A 81 -14.58 0.15 1.20
N GLU A 82 -14.33 -1.02 0.60
CA GLU A 82 -13.36 -1.24 -0.47
C GLU A 82 -13.64 -0.42 -1.73
N ASP A 83 -14.90 -0.33 -2.12
CA ASP A 83 -15.29 0.35 -3.35
C ASP A 83 -15.12 1.85 -3.18
N ALA A 84 -15.47 2.39 -2.01
CA ALA A 84 -15.24 3.78 -1.66
C ALA A 84 -13.74 4.13 -1.63
N GLU A 85 -12.92 3.24 -1.05
CA GLU A 85 -11.46 3.37 -1.02
C GLU A 85 -10.87 3.37 -2.44
N MET A 86 -11.28 2.42 -3.29
CA MET A 86 -10.82 2.33 -4.68
C MET A 86 -11.28 3.51 -5.53
N ALA A 87 -12.51 3.99 -5.32
CA ALA A 87 -13.01 5.20 -5.96
C ALA A 87 -12.19 6.43 -5.55
N MET A 88 -11.78 6.53 -4.28
CA MET A 88 -10.86 7.58 -3.83
C MET A 88 -9.50 7.49 -4.53
N TYR A 89 -8.89 6.30 -4.60
CA TYR A 89 -7.61 6.13 -5.31
C TYR A 89 -7.73 6.51 -6.78
N ARG A 90 -8.81 6.11 -7.47
CA ARG A 90 -9.07 6.49 -8.86
C ARG A 90 -9.17 8.01 -9.01
N ARG A 91 -9.91 8.70 -8.13
CA ARG A 91 -10.01 10.18 -8.16
C ARG A 91 -8.63 10.84 -8.01
N LYS A 92 -7.82 10.37 -7.06
CA LYS A 92 -6.46 10.91 -6.84
C LYS A 92 -5.54 10.65 -8.04
N ALA A 93 -5.56 9.44 -8.60
CA ALA A 93 -4.78 9.12 -9.80
C ALA A 93 -5.23 9.97 -11.00
N GLN A 94 -6.54 10.15 -11.19
CA GLN A 94 -7.08 10.98 -12.27
C GLN A 94 -6.64 12.43 -12.15
N GLN A 95 -6.61 13.01 -10.94
CA GLN A 95 -6.08 14.37 -10.73
C GLN A 95 -4.64 14.52 -11.22
N VAL A 96 -3.79 13.50 -11.03
CA VAL A 96 -2.42 13.51 -11.54
C VAL A 96 -2.37 13.40 -13.06
N VAL A 97 -3.23 12.55 -13.65
CA VAL A 97 -3.36 12.43 -15.11
C VAL A 97 -3.76 13.77 -15.72
N ASP A 98 -4.81 14.40 -15.19
CA ASP A 98 -5.34 15.67 -15.69
C ASP A 98 -4.32 16.79 -15.57
N ALA A 99 -3.60 16.86 -14.45
CA ALA A 99 -2.59 17.89 -14.20
C ALA A 99 -1.36 17.78 -15.13
N LEU A 100 -1.09 16.60 -15.69
CA LEU A 100 0.10 16.32 -16.49
C LEU A 100 -0.21 15.96 -17.95
N ALA A 101 -1.47 16.01 -18.36
CA ALA A 101 -1.92 15.62 -19.69
C ALA A 101 -1.34 16.51 -20.80
N GLU A 102 -1.05 17.77 -20.48
CA GLU A 102 -0.57 18.79 -21.43
C GLU A 102 0.96 18.97 -21.37
N VAL A 103 1.69 18.13 -20.62
CA VAL A 103 3.16 18.22 -20.57
C VAL A 103 3.74 17.64 -21.87
N ASP A 104 4.37 18.51 -22.65
CA ASP A 104 5.01 18.13 -23.91
C ASP A 104 5.98 16.96 -23.71
N GLY A 105 5.86 15.97 -24.59
CA GLY A 105 6.68 14.77 -24.58
C GLY A 105 6.39 13.77 -23.45
N LEU A 106 5.32 13.96 -22.67
CA LEU A 106 4.81 13.00 -21.70
C LEU A 106 3.48 12.40 -22.16
N ARG A 107 3.34 11.07 -22.05
CA ARG A 107 2.05 10.37 -22.12
C ARG A 107 1.68 9.90 -20.73
N VAL A 108 0.57 10.40 -20.20
CA VAL A 108 0.06 10.00 -18.89
C VAL A 108 -1.28 9.27 -19.07
N SER A 109 -1.44 8.13 -18.38
CA SER A 109 -2.65 7.32 -18.43
C SER A 109 -3.06 6.84 -17.04
N LEU A 110 -4.35 6.62 -16.83
CA LEU A 110 -4.85 5.90 -15.66
C LEU A 110 -4.90 4.42 -15.99
N GLU A 111 -4.12 3.61 -15.29
CA GLU A 111 -4.08 2.16 -15.45
C GLU A 111 -4.64 1.49 -14.19
N HIS A 112 -5.46 0.46 -14.36
CA HIS A 112 -6.02 -0.35 -13.28
C HIS A 112 -6.41 -1.71 -13.85
N ASP A 113 -5.76 -2.78 -13.40
CA ASP A 113 -6.01 -4.16 -13.81
C ASP A 113 -5.81 -5.14 -12.63
N GLU A 114 -6.10 -6.42 -12.86
CA GLU A 114 -6.02 -7.45 -11.80
C GLU A 114 -4.61 -8.01 -11.56
N HIS A 115 -3.58 -7.54 -12.28
CA HIS A 115 -2.27 -8.20 -12.32
C HIS A 115 -1.10 -7.24 -12.03
N ASN A 116 -1.00 -6.17 -12.80
CA ASN A 116 0.08 -5.18 -12.76
C ASN A 116 -0.31 -3.92 -11.99
N TYR A 117 -1.60 -3.56 -11.99
CA TYR A 117 -2.11 -2.32 -11.42
C TYR A 117 -3.30 -2.60 -10.51
N LEU A 118 -3.07 -3.35 -9.43
CA LEU A 118 -4.09 -3.78 -8.46
C LEU A 118 -4.86 -2.64 -7.79
N ILE A 119 -4.32 -1.42 -7.84
CA ILE A 119 -5.02 -0.19 -7.49
C ILE A 119 -4.89 0.79 -8.67
N PRO A 120 -5.73 1.84 -8.77
CA PRO A 120 -5.61 2.85 -9.82
C PRO A 120 -4.26 3.58 -9.76
N HIS A 121 -3.49 3.52 -10.85
CA HIS A 121 -2.20 4.16 -11.00
C HIS A 121 -2.25 5.24 -12.08
N ALA A 122 -1.63 6.40 -11.81
CA ALA A 122 -1.24 7.32 -12.86
C ALA A 122 0.12 6.86 -13.42
N VAL A 123 0.13 6.39 -14.67
CA VAL A 123 1.32 5.88 -15.33
C VAL A 123 1.83 6.91 -16.32
N MET A 124 3.05 7.37 -16.09
CA MET A 124 3.74 8.37 -16.91
C MET A 124 4.76 7.67 -17.81
N ARG A 125 4.71 7.94 -19.11
CA ARG A 125 5.62 7.39 -20.11
C ARG A 125 6.18 8.53 -20.94
N PHE A 126 7.49 8.60 -21.06
CA PHE A 126 8.11 9.54 -22.00
C PHE A 126 7.83 9.09 -23.44
N THR A 127 7.52 10.07 -24.27
CA THR A 127 7.38 9.89 -25.71
C THR A 127 8.74 9.60 -26.36
N ARG A 128 8.74 9.11 -27.60
CA ARG A 128 10.00 8.78 -28.31
C ARG A 128 10.80 10.03 -28.70
N ASP A 129 10.14 11.17 -28.79
CA ASP A 129 10.68 12.48 -29.09
C ASP A 129 11.16 13.25 -27.86
N TRP A 130 10.88 12.74 -26.65
CA TRP A 130 11.40 13.32 -25.41
C TRP A 130 12.93 13.29 -25.39
N ARG A 131 13.54 14.48 -25.37
CA ARG A 131 15.00 14.63 -25.28
C ARG A 131 15.49 14.88 -23.85
N GLY A 132 14.58 15.25 -22.95
CA GLY A 132 14.91 15.69 -21.60
C GLY A 132 15.66 17.03 -21.57
N PRO A 133 15.88 17.61 -20.39
CA PRO A 133 16.76 18.76 -20.24
C PRO A 133 18.19 18.37 -20.63
N GLY A 134 18.90 19.26 -21.33
CA GLY A 134 20.31 19.07 -21.63
C GLY A 134 21.15 19.01 -20.35
N ARG A 135 22.29 18.31 -20.36
CA ARG A 135 23.20 18.16 -19.20
C ARG A 135 23.56 19.50 -18.51
N ASN A 136 23.56 20.60 -19.26
CA ASN A 136 23.90 21.94 -18.79
C ASN A 136 22.68 22.85 -18.62
N GLU A 137 21.49 22.40 -19.01
CA GLU A 137 20.23 23.05 -18.66
C GLU A 137 19.89 22.58 -17.24
N GLY A 138 20.45 23.28 -16.26
CA GLY A 138 20.01 23.13 -14.88
C GLY A 138 18.49 23.30 -14.82
N VAL A 139 17.84 22.60 -13.89
CA VAL A 139 16.43 22.83 -13.56
C VAL A 139 16.32 24.25 -13.00
N SER A 140 16.27 25.26 -13.87
CA SER A 140 15.82 26.58 -13.49
C SER A 140 14.33 26.42 -13.21
N GLY A 141 13.97 26.31 -11.92
CA GLY A 141 12.58 26.35 -11.50
C GLY A 141 11.91 27.56 -12.14
N ASP A 142 10.91 27.32 -12.98
CA ASP A 142 10.19 28.40 -13.65
C ASP A 142 9.33 29.13 -12.62
N ASP A 143 9.73 30.38 -12.43
CA ASP A 143 8.93 31.50 -11.98
C ASP A 143 7.67 31.63 -12.85
N ARG A 144 6.51 31.15 -12.36
CA ARG A 144 5.20 31.82 -12.49
C ARG A 144 4.02 31.00 -11.94
N ARG A 145 3.61 31.35 -10.71
CA ARG A 145 2.24 31.74 -10.30
C ARG A 145 2.27 32.03 -8.80
N ARG A 146 2.62 33.27 -8.42
CA ARG A 146 2.31 33.77 -7.07
C ARG A 146 0.79 33.78 -6.92
N PRO A 147 0.21 33.28 -5.81
CA PRO A 147 -1.19 33.56 -5.49
C PRO A 147 -1.33 35.09 -5.37
N ALA A 148 -2.27 35.66 -6.14
CA ALA A 148 -2.64 37.05 -5.98
C ALA A 148 -3.11 37.30 -4.55
N ASP A 149 -2.75 38.48 -4.06
CA ASP A 149 -3.02 39.04 -2.74
C ASP A 149 -4.38 38.66 -2.15
N ILE A 150 -4.35 38.04 -0.95
CA ILE A 150 -5.51 37.98 -0.05
C ILE A 150 -5.42 39.23 0.84
N PRO A 151 -6.35 40.20 0.73
CA PRO A 151 -6.35 41.34 1.62
C PRO A 151 -6.74 40.92 3.05
N ALA A 152 -6.16 41.65 4.01
CA ALA A 152 -6.16 41.41 5.46
C ALA A 152 -7.55 41.31 6.11
#